data_AF-A0A914GMB7-F1
#
_entry.id   AF-A0A914GMB7-F1
#
_cell.length_a   1.000
_cell.length_b   1.000
_cell.length_c   1.000
_cell.angle_alpha   90.00
_cell.angle_beta   90.00
_cell.angle_gamma   90.00
#
_symmetry.space_group_name_H-M   'P 1'
#
loop_
_entity.id
_entity.type
_entity.pdbx_description
1 polymer ?
#
loop_
_entity_poly.entity_id
_entity_poly.type
_entity_poly.pdbx_seq_one_letter_code
_entity_poly.pdbx_strand_id
1 'polypeptide(L)'
;MAEIPVVTTDMEKCGPLLWTRLECAIEAKGEDARGRIYFHHAEAHLQKGPTCGFVALILAARAVGLEPEEKDQVDITEVMAWAKMCQFTKAGEMFSAEWLSRIGKEFYHFGAFEPVPFPSVQDFIKEINKEKVFLIPYDCDKNFEPMNRNGEGAHWAAIVGYFLYETSEAEKEESEKNQKIKFEKQESDSEIAENELFLIAYQGKSKYPALWKYSALKESNLQLNIPDSRRSSSFQLPPKQNENDGELAGLCGKAIRVYKK
;
A
#
# COMPACT_ATOMS: atom_id res chain seq x y z
N MET A 1 16.64 28.84 -26.75
CA MET A 1 16.28 28.80 -25.31
C MET A 1 15.46 27.55 -25.14
N ALA A 2 15.92 26.58 -24.33
CA ALA A 2 15.14 25.39 -24.06
C ALA A 2 13.91 25.81 -23.24
N GLU A 3 12.71 25.47 -23.72
CA GLU A 3 11.48 25.68 -22.96
C GLU A 3 11.57 24.88 -21.67
N ILE A 4 11.52 25.59 -20.54
CA ILE A 4 11.41 24.96 -19.22
C ILE A 4 10.02 24.33 -19.18
N PRO A 5 9.88 23.03 -18.90
CA PRO A 5 8.57 22.39 -18.88
C PRO A 5 7.70 23.09 -17.84
N VAL A 6 6.53 23.55 -18.26
CA VAL A 6 5.51 24.07 -17.36
C VAL A 6 5.11 22.92 -16.42
N VAL A 7 5.55 23.01 -15.16
CA VAL A 7 5.11 22.09 -14.10
C VAL A 7 3.60 22.26 -13.98
N THR A 8 2.84 21.24 -14.38
CA THR A 8 1.39 21.25 -14.20
C THR A 8 1.08 21.11 -12.71
N THR A 9 0.00 21.74 -12.24
CA THR A 9 -0.53 21.62 -10.85
C THR A 9 -0.79 20.17 -10.44
N ASP A 10 -0.87 19.27 -11.42
CA ASP A 10 -1.03 17.84 -11.25
C ASP A 10 0.29 17.12 -10.91
N MET A 11 1.44 17.54 -11.46
CA MET A 11 2.75 16.98 -11.10
C MET A 11 3.14 17.33 -9.66
N GLU A 12 2.75 18.50 -9.15
CA GLU A 12 2.98 18.87 -7.74
C GLU A 12 2.27 17.93 -6.76
N LYS A 13 1.11 17.38 -7.13
CA LYS A 13 0.30 16.50 -6.26
C LYS A 13 0.96 15.14 -6.03
N CYS A 14 1.63 14.57 -7.05
CA CYS A 14 2.22 13.22 -6.97
C CYS A 14 3.75 13.21 -6.91
N GLY A 15 4.41 14.33 -7.18
CA GLY A 15 5.86 14.43 -7.32
C GLY A 15 6.38 13.81 -8.62
N PRO A 16 7.64 14.12 -9.00
CA PRO A 16 8.17 13.80 -10.32
C PRO A 16 8.27 12.30 -10.58
N LEU A 17 8.65 11.49 -9.58
CA LEU A 17 8.88 10.07 -9.81
C LEU A 17 7.58 9.26 -9.97
N LEU A 18 6.52 9.61 -9.25
CA LEU A 18 5.21 8.98 -9.47
C LEU A 18 4.63 9.43 -10.81
N TRP A 19 4.79 10.71 -11.15
CA TRP A 19 4.37 11.25 -12.45
C TRP A 19 5.00 10.48 -13.62
N THR A 20 6.33 10.34 -13.63
CA THR A 20 7.03 9.56 -14.68
C THR A 20 6.54 8.12 -14.76
N ARG A 21 6.23 7.47 -13.64
CA ARG A 21 5.68 6.09 -13.65
C ARG A 21 4.29 6.03 -14.30
N LEU A 22 3.45 7.03 -14.07
CA LEU A 22 2.13 7.12 -14.69
C LEU A 22 2.24 7.35 -16.19
N GLU A 23 3.15 8.24 -16.62
CA GLU A 23 3.44 8.48 -18.04
C GLU A 23 3.91 7.19 -18.72
N CYS A 24 4.90 6.50 -18.15
CA CYS A 24 5.36 5.22 -18.67
C CYS A 24 4.24 4.16 -18.72
N ALA A 25 3.34 4.14 -17.73
CA ALA A 25 2.20 3.22 -17.73
C ALA A 25 1.21 3.53 -18.87
N ILE A 26 0.94 4.81 -19.13
CA ILE A 26 0.10 5.26 -20.25
C ILE A 26 0.76 4.89 -21.58
N GLU A 27 2.03 5.24 -21.78
CA GLU A 27 2.78 4.95 -23.00
C GLU A 27 2.85 3.45 -23.31
N ALA A 28 3.07 2.63 -22.27
CA ALA A 28 3.11 1.18 -22.42
C ALA A 28 1.75 0.56 -22.80
N LYS A 29 0.64 1.24 -22.53
CA LYS A 29 -0.71 0.79 -22.90
C LYS A 29 -1.07 1.19 -24.33
N GLY A 30 -0.57 2.33 -24.82
CA GLY A 30 -0.74 2.82 -26.19
C GLY A 30 -0.89 4.35 -26.26
N GLU A 31 -0.75 4.92 -27.47
CA GLU A 31 -0.75 6.38 -27.67
C GLU A 31 -2.05 7.06 -27.19
N ASP A 32 -3.18 6.37 -27.39
CA ASP A 32 -4.52 6.82 -27.00
C ASP A 32 -4.91 6.44 -25.57
N ALA A 33 -4.02 5.76 -24.83
CA ALA A 33 -4.32 5.38 -23.46
C ALA A 33 -4.54 6.63 -22.59
N ARG A 34 -5.53 6.51 -21.72
CA ARG A 34 -5.90 7.52 -20.73
C ARG A 34 -6.09 6.81 -19.40
N GLY A 35 -6.00 7.56 -18.32
CA GLY A 35 -6.19 6.99 -17.01
C GLY A 35 -6.59 8.01 -15.96
N ARG A 36 -7.08 7.47 -14.85
CA ARG A 36 -7.53 8.20 -13.68
C ARG A 36 -6.69 7.80 -12.48
N ILE A 37 -6.30 8.77 -11.67
CA ILE A 37 -5.54 8.57 -10.45
C ILE A 37 -6.29 9.17 -9.27
N TYR A 38 -6.34 8.44 -8.17
CA TYR A 38 -6.84 8.93 -6.89
C TYR A 38 -6.06 8.30 -5.75
N PHE A 39 -5.53 9.13 -4.85
CA PHE A 39 -4.74 8.67 -3.72
C PHE A 39 -4.66 9.70 -2.59
N HIS A 40 -4.34 9.20 -1.41
CA HIS A 40 -3.97 10.01 -0.26
C HIS A 40 -2.47 10.22 -0.21
N HIS A 41 -2.05 11.48 -0.14
CA HIS A 41 -0.63 11.79 0.06
C HIS A 41 -0.19 11.40 1.48
N ALA A 42 0.99 10.84 1.60
CA ALA A 42 1.64 10.59 2.88
C ALA A 42 3.12 10.99 2.79
N GLU A 43 3.61 11.66 3.85
CA GLU A 43 5.03 11.95 3.96
C GLU A 43 5.81 10.66 4.24
N ALA A 44 6.72 10.32 3.34
CA ALA A 44 7.47 9.07 3.41
C ALA A 44 8.39 9.00 4.64
N HIS A 45 8.40 7.84 5.29
CA HIS A 45 9.25 7.55 6.43
C HIS A 45 10.12 6.33 6.12
N LEU A 46 11.44 6.46 6.26
CA LEU A 46 12.36 5.36 5.97
C LEU A 46 12.57 4.48 7.20
N GLN A 47 12.46 3.18 7.00
CA GLN A 47 12.68 2.19 8.05
C GLN A 47 14.14 2.11 8.45
N LYS A 48 14.34 1.72 9.71
CA LYS A 48 15.64 1.32 10.26
C LYS A 48 15.51 -0.09 10.81
N GLY A 49 16.36 -1.00 10.34
CA GLY A 49 16.26 -2.42 10.68
C GLY A 49 14.97 -3.07 10.14
N PRO A 50 14.45 -4.12 10.79
CA PRO A 50 13.32 -4.90 10.29
C PRO A 50 11.94 -4.28 10.63
N THR A 51 11.79 -2.96 10.60
CA THR A 51 10.57 -2.25 11.06
C THR A 51 9.55 -1.93 9.97
N CYS A 52 9.57 -2.65 8.85
CA CYS A 52 8.72 -2.34 7.69
C CYS A 52 7.23 -2.31 8.02
N GLY A 53 6.74 -3.22 8.88
CA GLY A 53 5.35 -3.23 9.33
C GLY A 53 4.95 -1.96 10.08
N PHE A 54 5.80 -1.50 11.02
CA PHE A 54 5.54 -0.27 11.80
C PHE A 54 5.57 0.97 10.92
N VAL A 55 6.53 1.03 9.99
CA VAL A 55 6.64 2.14 9.05
C VAL A 55 5.45 2.20 8.11
N ALA A 56 5.05 1.06 7.53
CA ALA A 56 3.85 1.01 6.69
C ALA A 56 2.61 1.45 7.48
N LEU A 57 2.48 1.01 8.74
CA LEU A 57 1.39 1.40 9.63
C LEU A 57 1.32 2.91 9.85
N ILE A 58 2.46 3.55 10.15
CA ILE A 58 2.54 5.02 10.31
C ILE A 58 2.15 5.72 9.00
N LEU A 59 2.64 5.23 7.86
CA LEU A 59 2.31 5.79 6.55
C LEU A 59 0.81 5.71 6.24
N ALA A 60 0.19 4.57 6.54
CA ALA A 60 -1.26 4.40 6.38
C ALA A 60 -2.04 5.33 7.32
N ALA A 61 -1.63 5.46 8.59
CA ALA A 61 -2.28 6.36 9.54
C ALA A 61 -2.21 7.82 9.09
N ARG A 62 -1.04 8.28 8.63
CA ARG A 62 -0.86 9.63 8.06
C ARG A 62 -1.73 9.86 6.84
N ALA A 63 -1.78 8.88 5.92
CA ALA A 63 -2.60 8.96 4.70
C ALA A 63 -4.09 9.20 5.01
N VAL A 64 -4.61 8.69 6.14
CA VAL A 64 -6.00 8.91 6.56
C VAL A 64 -6.17 10.01 7.61
N GLY A 65 -5.16 10.85 7.82
CA GLY A 65 -5.23 11.99 8.74
C GLY A 65 -5.35 11.60 10.22
N LEU A 66 -4.75 10.47 10.60
CA LEU A 66 -4.55 10.04 11.99
C LEU A 66 -3.18 10.51 12.50
N GLU A 67 -2.85 11.79 12.30
CA GLU A 67 -1.67 12.36 12.92
C GLU A 67 -1.95 12.66 14.39
N PRO A 68 -1.03 12.30 15.30
CA PRO A 68 -1.04 12.83 16.65
C PRO A 68 -0.83 14.34 16.61
N GLU A 69 -1.40 15.10 17.54
CA GLU A 69 -1.06 16.51 17.72
C GLU A 69 0.47 16.65 17.87
N GLU A 70 1.10 17.71 17.35
CA GLU A 70 2.56 17.79 17.07
C GLU A 70 3.52 17.37 18.21
N LYS A 71 3.05 17.26 19.46
CA LYS A 71 3.81 16.79 20.61
C LYS A 71 3.81 15.27 20.82
N ASP A 72 2.98 14.52 20.09
CA ASP A 72 2.71 13.10 20.32
C ASP A 72 2.98 12.21 19.09
N GLN A 73 3.90 12.61 18.19
CA GLN A 73 4.24 11.77 17.03
C GLN A 73 4.58 10.35 17.49
N VAL A 74 3.95 9.35 16.86
CA VAL A 74 4.19 7.94 17.20
C VAL A 74 5.66 7.60 16.96
N ASP A 75 6.41 7.39 18.04
CA ASP A 75 7.80 6.97 17.98
C ASP A 75 7.86 5.46 17.70
N ILE A 76 8.54 5.08 16.61
CA ILE A 76 8.80 3.68 16.25
C ILE A 76 9.48 2.91 17.41
N THR A 77 10.28 3.60 18.23
CA THR A 77 10.94 3.01 19.39
C THR A 77 9.92 2.58 20.44
N GLU A 78 8.90 3.40 20.71
CA GLU A 78 7.81 3.10 21.63
C GLU A 78 6.93 1.96 21.08
N VAL A 79 6.58 2.04 19.79
CA VAL A 79 5.87 0.95 19.08
C VAL A 79 6.62 -0.36 19.20
N MET A 80 7.94 -0.34 18.98
CA MET A 80 8.78 -1.54 19.09
C MET A 80 8.84 -2.06 20.53
N ALA A 81 8.98 -1.19 21.52
CA ALA A 81 9.01 -1.58 22.93
C ALA A 81 7.68 -2.25 23.35
N TRP A 82 6.55 -1.66 22.97
CA TRP A 82 5.23 -2.21 23.23
C TRP A 82 5.00 -3.53 22.49
N ALA A 83 5.36 -3.62 21.20
CA ALA A 83 5.23 -4.86 20.43
C ALA A 83 6.09 -6.01 20.99
N LYS A 84 7.27 -5.72 21.56
CA LYS A 84 8.09 -6.71 22.28
C LYS A 84 7.44 -7.15 23.58
N MET A 85 6.88 -6.22 24.36
CA MET A 85 6.14 -6.53 25.59
C MET A 85 4.95 -7.45 25.32
N CYS A 86 4.21 -7.20 24.23
CA CYS A 86 3.11 -8.06 23.78
C CYS A 86 3.57 -9.36 23.10
N GLN A 87 4.87 -9.61 22.99
CA GLN A 87 5.45 -10.77 22.32
C GLN A 87 4.98 -10.93 20.86
N PHE A 88 4.83 -9.81 20.14
CA PHE A 88 4.51 -9.83 18.70
C PHE A 88 5.77 -9.84 17.82
N THR A 89 6.90 -9.41 18.37
CA THR A 89 8.17 -9.36 17.65
C THR A 89 9.34 -9.49 18.60
N LYS A 90 10.48 -9.97 18.08
CA LYS A 90 11.77 -9.99 18.80
C LYS A 90 12.64 -8.78 18.43
N ALA A 91 12.60 -8.32 17.17
CA ALA A 91 13.46 -7.23 16.70
C ALA A 91 12.76 -6.19 15.80
N GLY A 92 11.48 -6.37 15.46
CA GLY A 92 10.67 -5.44 14.68
C GLY A 92 9.94 -6.10 13.50
N GLU A 93 10.37 -7.30 13.09
CA GLU A 93 9.69 -8.11 12.08
C GLU A 93 8.24 -8.33 12.48
N MET A 94 7.33 -8.23 11.51
CA MET A 94 5.90 -8.44 11.74
C MET A 94 5.35 -9.43 10.72
N PHE A 95 5.05 -10.65 11.18
CA PHE A 95 4.50 -11.73 10.35
C PHE A 95 3.07 -12.09 10.77
N SER A 96 2.27 -11.09 11.14
CA SER A 96 0.87 -11.25 11.52
C SER A 96 0.09 -9.98 11.26
N ALA A 97 -0.93 -10.04 10.40
CA ALA A 97 -1.84 -8.92 10.15
C ALA A 97 -2.66 -8.56 11.40
N GLU A 98 -3.04 -9.57 12.20
CA GLU A 98 -3.78 -9.36 13.45
C GLU A 98 -2.94 -8.58 14.47
N TRP A 99 -1.67 -8.95 14.65
CA TRP A 99 -0.79 -8.26 15.58
C TRP A 99 -0.47 -6.84 15.14
N LEU A 100 -0.23 -6.62 13.84
CA LEU A 100 -0.03 -5.28 13.32
C LEU A 100 -1.28 -4.41 13.48
N SER A 101 -2.48 -4.97 13.28
CA SER A 101 -3.74 -4.29 13.56
C SER A 101 -3.87 -3.88 15.04
N ARG A 102 -3.49 -4.77 15.97
CA ARG A 102 -3.51 -4.47 17.41
C ARG A 102 -2.59 -3.32 17.78
N ILE A 103 -1.40 -3.27 17.17
CA ILE A 103 -0.49 -2.13 17.33
C ILE A 103 -1.16 -0.84 16.83
N GLY A 104 -1.80 -0.86 15.67
CA GLY A 104 -2.50 0.33 15.16
C GLY A 104 -3.57 0.84 16.10
N LYS A 105 -4.39 -0.07 16.66
CA LYS A 105 -5.43 0.27 17.63
C LYS A 105 -4.89 0.86 18.93
N GLU A 106 -3.71 0.40 19.38
CA GLU A 106 -3.05 0.92 20.57
C GLU A 106 -2.55 2.36 20.36
N PHE A 107 -1.89 2.64 19.24
CA PHE A 107 -1.21 3.93 19.05
C PHE A 107 -2.08 4.99 18.36
N TYR A 108 -3.23 4.62 17.80
CA TYR A 108 -4.12 5.52 17.07
C TYR A 108 -5.59 5.31 17.48
N HIS A 109 -6.00 5.87 18.62
CA HIS A 109 -7.31 5.64 19.22
C HIS A 109 -8.51 6.03 18.33
N PHE A 110 -8.37 7.08 17.52
CA PHE A 110 -9.38 7.52 16.56
C PHE A 110 -9.32 6.75 15.23
N GLY A 111 -8.37 5.85 15.08
CA GLY A 111 -8.23 4.99 13.92
C GLY A 111 -8.98 3.67 14.07
N ALA A 112 -9.38 3.11 12.93
CA ALA A 112 -9.73 1.72 12.78
C ALA A 112 -8.64 1.02 11.98
N PHE A 113 -8.23 -0.16 12.45
CA PHE A 113 -7.23 -1.03 11.82
C PHE A 113 -7.82 -2.42 11.77
N GLU A 114 -8.43 -2.79 10.66
CA GLU A 114 -9.27 -3.99 10.57
C GLU A 114 -8.60 -5.04 9.67
N PRO A 115 -8.17 -6.19 10.22
CA PRO A 115 -7.72 -7.31 9.42
C PRO A 115 -8.86 -7.79 8.53
N VAL A 116 -8.59 -7.85 7.23
CA VAL A 116 -9.54 -8.26 6.20
C VAL A 116 -8.87 -9.23 5.24
N PRO A 117 -9.62 -10.06 4.50
CA PRO A 117 -9.08 -10.74 3.34
C PRO A 117 -8.51 -9.73 2.33
N PHE A 118 -7.59 -10.16 1.48
CA PHE A 118 -7.12 -9.36 0.36
C PHE A 118 -8.34 -8.86 -0.46
N PRO A 119 -8.51 -7.55 -0.66
CA PRO A 119 -9.75 -7.01 -1.21
C PRO A 119 -9.86 -7.35 -2.70
N SER A 120 -11.08 -7.64 -3.18
CA SER A 120 -11.35 -7.68 -4.62
C SER A 120 -11.08 -6.32 -5.27
N VAL A 121 -10.93 -6.26 -6.60
CA VAL A 121 -10.75 -5.00 -7.33
C VAL A 121 -11.86 -4.00 -6.98
N GLN A 122 -13.12 -4.47 -6.96
CA GLN A 122 -14.29 -3.65 -6.68
C GLN A 122 -14.32 -3.15 -5.23
N ASP A 123 -14.07 -4.04 -4.27
CA ASP A 123 -14.02 -3.66 -2.86
C ASP A 123 -12.86 -2.70 -2.59
N PHE A 124 -11.71 -2.91 -3.23
CA PHE A 124 -10.56 -2.04 -3.10
C PHE A 124 -10.90 -0.60 -3.54
N ILE A 125 -11.39 -0.42 -4.77
CA ILE A 125 -11.76 0.90 -5.30
C ILE A 125 -12.83 1.57 -4.43
N LYS A 126 -13.88 0.83 -4.07
CA LYS A 126 -14.97 1.31 -3.22
C LYS A 126 -14.47 1.82 -1.87
N GLU A 127 -13.54 1.11 -1.25
CA GLU A 127 -13.03 1.48 0.08
C GLU A 127 -12.03 2.65 -0.01
N ILE A 128 -11.15 2.68 -1.03
CA ILE A 128 -10.28 3.84 -1.27
C ILE A 128 -11.11 5.10 -1.49
N ASN A 129 -12.17 5.05 -2.31
CA ASN A 129 -13.06 6.19 -2.56
C ASN A 129 -13.75 6.73 -1.29
N LYS A 130 -13.83 5.92 -0.23
CA LYS A 130 -14.34 6.30 1.10
C LYS A 130 -13.24 6.78 2.04
N GLU A 131 -12.15 7.29 1.50
CA GLU A 131 -11.01 7.83 2.22
C GLU A 131 -10.32 6.79 3.14
N LYS A 132 -10.35 5.52 2.74
CA LYS A 132 -9.68 4.42 3.45
C LYS A 132 -8.40 4.02 2.71
N VAL A 133 -7.50 3.35 3.41
CA VAL A 133 -6.26 2.81 2.85
C VAL A 133 -6.05 1.38 3.33
N PHE A 134 -5.08 0.67 2.74
CA PHE A 134 -4.77 -0.71 3.11
C PHE A 134 -3.30 -0.88 3.49
N LEU A 135 -3.02 -1.65 4.53
CA LEU A 135 -1.71 -2.27 4.74
C LEU A 135 -1.74 -3.64 4.11
N ILE A 136 -0.84 -3.90 3.17
CA ILE A 136 -0.76 -5.18 2.46
C ILE A 136 0.65 -5.75 2.63
N PRO A 137 0.78 -6.96 3.20
CA PRO A 137 2.04 -7.67 3.20
C PRO A 137 2.29 -8.26 1.82
N TYR A 138 3.56 -8.30 1.41
CA TYR A 138 4.00 -8.83 0.11
C TYR A 138 5.45 -9.25 0.17
N ASP A 139 5.91 -10.05 -0.79
CA ASP A 139 7.32 -10.39 -0.94
C ASP A 139 8.04 -9.30 -1.74
N CYS A 140 9.07 -8.72 -1.13
CA CYS A 140 9.78 -7.56 -1.67
C CYS A 140 11.02 -7.99 -2.46
N ASP A 141 11.09 -7.58 -3.73
CA ASP A 141 12.30 -7.72 -4.55
C ASP A 141 13.31 -6.59 -4.29
N LYS A 142 14.49 -6.68 -4.92
CA LYS A 142 15.59 -5.71 -4.84
C LYS A 142 15.18 -4.30 -5.31
N ASN A 143 14.26 -4.20 -6.26
CA ASN A 143 13.67 -2.93 -6.72
C ASN A 143 12.47 -2.48 -5.88
N PHE A 144 12.17 -3.21 -4.79
CA PHE A 144 11.04 -3.02 -3.88
C PHE A 144 9.65 -3.37 -4.45
N GLU A 145 9.58 -3.87 -5.68
CA GLU A 145 8.32 -4.32 -6.27
C GLU A 145 7.86 -5.67 -5.70
N PRO A 146 6.57 -6.02 -5.87
CA PRO A 146 6.07 -7.34 -5.54
C PRO A 146 6.72 -8.44 -6.36
N MET A 147 7.09 -9.52 -5.67
CA MET A 147 7.63 -10.75 -6.25
C MET A 147 7.07 -11.96 -5.49
N ASN A 148 7.22 -13.17 -6.02
CA ASN A 148 6.75 -14.40 -5.38
C ASN A 148 7.96 -15.21 -4.87
N ARG A 149 8.21 -15.20 -3.56
CA ARG A 149 9.35 -15.89 -2.89
C ARG A 149 8.91 -16.73 -1.67
N ASN A 150 7.67 -17.17 -1.67
CA ASN A 150 6.94 -17.90 -0.64
C ASN A 150 6.88 -17.23 0.75
N GLY A 151 7.20 -15.94 0.86
CA GLY A 151 7.32 -15.17 2.11
C GLY A 151 8.77 -14.93 2.57
N GLU A 152 9.78 -15.48 1.87
CA GLU A 152 11.21 -15.30 2.18
C GLU A 152 11.70 -13.83 2.07
N GLY A 153 10.90 -12.96 1.47
CA GLY A 153 11.12 -11.52 1.35
C GLY A 153 9.99 -10.71 1.96
N ALA A 154 9.21 -11.28 2.88
CA ALA A 154 8.00 -10.66 3.40
C ALA A 154 8.26 -9.24 3.93
N HIS A 155 7.43 -8.33 3.46
CA HIS A 155 7.50 -6.90 3.68
C HIS A 155 6.09 -6.32 3.76
N TRP A 156 5.97 -5.06 4.16
CA TRP A 156 4.69 -4.37 4.28
C TRP A 156 4.68 -3.08 3.45
N ALA A 157 3.56 -2.81 2.81
CA ALA A 157 3.29 -1.56 2.12
C ALA A 157 1.95 -0.95 2.58
N ALA A 158 1.91 0.38 2.62
CA ALA A 158 0.67 1.14 2.69
C ALA A 158 0.21 1.45 1.26
N ILE A 159 -0.94 0.89 0.87
CA ILE A 159 -1.61 1.14 -0.39
C ILE A 159 -2.63 2.25 -0.16
N VAL A 160 -2.35 3.41 -0.74
CA VAL A 160 -3.05 4.67 -0.42
C VAL A 160 -3.89 5.21 -1.57
N GLY A 161 -3.95 4.47 -2.67
CA GLY A 161 -4.70 4.89 -3.84
C GLY A 161 -4.50 3.98 -5.04
N TYR A 162 -4.98 4.43 -6.18
CA TYR A 162 -4.91 3.71 -7.44
C TYR A 162 -4.65 4.62 -8.64
N PHE A 163 -4.21 3.97 -9.71
CA PHE A 163 -4.34 4.44 -11.06
C PHE A 163 -5.12 3.40 -11.89
N LEU A 164 -6.06 3.86 -12.70
CA LEU A 164 -6.97 3.04 -13.49
C LEU A 164 -6.90 3.49 -14.95
N TYR A 165 -6.73 2.56 -15.89
CA TYR A 165 -6.92 2.90 -17.31
C TYR A 165 -8.39 3.19 -17.59
N GLU A 166 -8.66 4.20 -18.41
CA GLU A 166 -10.01 4.46 -18.92
C GLU A 166 -10.29 3.57 -20.14
N THR A 167 -11.40 2.83 -20.12
CA THR A 167 -11.96 2.20 -21.32
C THR A 167 -12.63 3.28 -22.19
N SER A 168 -12.15 3.50 -23.41
CA SER A 168 -12.72 4.47 -24.37
C SER A 168 -14.16 4.11 -24.73
N GLU A 169 -15.11 5.05 -24.76
CA GLU A 169 -15.76 5.46 -26.01
C GLU A 169 -16.61 6.76 -25.89
N ALA A 170 -16.37 7.63 -24.90
CA ALA A 170 -17.06 8.92 -24.90
C ALA A 170 -16.37 9.90 -25.88
N GLU A 171 -17.14 10.47 -26.81
CA GLU A 171 -16.73 11.65 -27.58
C GLU A 171 -16.38 12.77 -26.60
N LYS A 172 -15.10 13.13 -26.52
CA LYS A 172 -14.60 14.11 -25.55
C LYS A 172 -14.20 15.41 -26.23
N GLU A 173 -14.46 16.53 -25.55
CA GLU A 173 -14.12 17.88 -25.98
C GLU A 173 -12.61 18.04 -26.24
N GLU A 174 -12.25 18.98 -27.12
CA GLU A 174 -10.89 19.18 -27.62
C GLU A 174 -9.88 19.58 -26.53
N SER A 175 -10.36 20.16 -25.42
CA SER A 175 -9.58 20.47 -24.21
C SER A 175 -9.18 19.23 -23.40
N GLU A 176 -9.99 18.16 -23.40
CA GLU A 176 -9.70 16.90 -22.70
C GLU A 176 -8.71 16.00 -23.45
N LYS A 177 -8.49 16.24 -24.75
CA LYS A 177 -7.60 15.41 -25.58
C LYS A 177 -6.13 15.48 -25.14
N ASN A 178 -5.71 16.62 -24.57
CA ASN A 178 -4.32 16.87 -24.19
C ASN A 178 -3.96 16.34 -22.80
N GLN A 179 -4.92 16.14 -21.89
CA GLN A 179 -4.66 15.63 -20.55
C GLN A 179 -4.82 14.12 -20.49
N LYS A 180 -3.71 13.37 -20.44
CA LYS A 180 -3.76 11.90 -20.44
C LYS A 180 -4.16 11.28 -19.10
N ILE A 181 -3.98 12.01 -18.00
CA ILE A 181 -4.19 11.53 -16.63
C ILE A 181 -5.11 12.49 -15.87
N LYS A 182 -6.23 11.99 -15.34
CA LYS A 182 -7.20 12.75 -14.54
C LYS A 182 -7.05 12.47 -13.03
N PHE A 183 -7.06 13.50 -12.19
CA PHE A 183 -6.94 13.37 -10.72
C PHE A 183 -8.32 13.40 -10.04
N GLU A 184 -9.03 12.29 -10.08
CA GLU A 184 -10.41 12.20 -9.60
C GLU A 184 -10.76 10.77 -9.17
N LYS A 185 -11.82 10.63 -8.36
CA LYS A 185 -12.32 9.32 -7.92
C LYS A 185 -13.01 8.59 -9.09
N GLN A 186 -12.95 7.26 -9.06
CA GLN A 186 -13.80 6.42 -9.88
C GLN A 186 -15.23 6.43 -9.34
N GLU A 187 -16.16 7.10 -10.03
CA GLU A 187 -17.56 7.19 -9.59
C GLU A 187 -18.47 6.15 -10.27
N SER A 188 -18.03 5.53 -11.35
CA SER A 188 -18.80 4.52 -12.08
C SER A 188 -18.75 3.16 -11.39
N ASP A 189 -19.92 2.53 -11.25
CA ASP A 189 -20.10 1.14 -10.80
C ASP A 189 -19.73 0.10 -11.88
N SER A 190 -19.11 0.54 -12.99
CA SER A 190 -18.60 -0.35 -14.03
C SER A 190 -17.60 -1.34 -13.45
N GLU A 191 -17.72 -2.60 -13.86
CA GLU A 191 -16.74 -3.62 -13.53
C GLU A 191 -15.37 -3.23 -14.10
N ILE A 192 -14.37 -3.24 -13.22
CA ILE A 192 -12.98 -2.87 -13.50
C ILE A 192 -12.20 -4.17 -13.61
N ALA A 193 -11.50 -4.34 -14.72
CA ALA A 193 -10.68 -5.52 -14.91
C ALA A 193 -9.38 -5.42 -14.10
N GLU A 194 -8.90 -6.57 -13.62
CA GLU A 194 -7.71 -6.64 -12.76
C GLU A 194 -6.45 -6.07 -13.44
N ASN A 195 -6.32 -6.24 -14.76
CA ASN A 195 -5.23 -5.75 -15.58
C ASN A 195 -5.30 -4.25 -15.89
N GLU A 196 -6.39 -3.58 -15.50
CA GLU A 196 -6.56 -2.14 -15.65
C GLU A 196 -6.18 -1.36 -14.40
N LEU A 197 -6.05 -2.05 -13.27
CA LEU A 197 -5.80 -1.45 -11.97
C LEU A 197 -4.33 -1.50 -11.57
N PHE A 198 -3.82 -0.33 -11.23
CA PHE A 198 -2.55 -0.13 -10.54
C PHE A 198 -2.78 0.48 -9.16
N LEU A 199 -1.86 0.19 -8.26
CA LEU A 199 -1.89 0.55 -6.85
C LEU A 199 -0.76 1.52 -6.54
N ILE A 200 -1.08 2.55 -5.77
CA ILE A 200 -0.11 3.54 -5.30
C ILE A 200 0.35 3.12 -3.92
N ALA A 201 1.63 2.77 -3.82
CA ALA A 201 2.16 2.09 -2.64
C ALA A 201 3.33 2.85 -2.00
N TYR A 202 3.25 3.05 -0.69
CA TYR A 202 4.37 3.51 0.13
C TYR A 202 4.95 2.34 0.95
N GLN A 203 6.26 2.28 1.09
CA GLN A 203 6.95 1.24 1.86
C GLN A 203 8.27 1.76 2.45
N GLY A 204 8.75 1.14 3.53
CA GLY A 204 9.82 1.70 4.37
C GLY A 204 11.23 1.81 3.76
N LYS A 205 11.49 1.28 2.57
CA LYS A 205 12.80 1.34 1.89
C LYS A 205 12.90 2.45 0.83
N SER A 206 11.82 3.19 0.58
CA SER A 206 11.76 4.24 -0.45
C SER A 206 11.14 5.52 0.10
N LYS A 207 11.62 6.68 -0.37
CA LYS A 207 10.99 7.98 -0.12
C LYS A 207 9.85 8.29 -1.07
N TYR A 208 9.75 7.53 -2.16
CA TYR A 208 8.83 7.79 -3.24
C TYR A 208 7.78 6.68 -3.31
N PRO A 209 6.49 7.02 -3.51
CA PRO A 209 5.47 6.03 -3.76
C PRO A 209 5.79 5.26 -5.02
N ALA A 210 5.43 3.98 -5.05
CA ALA A 210 5.53 3.11 -6.21
C ALA A 210 4.17 2.97 -6.91
N LEU A 211 4.22 2.49 -8.15
CA LEU A 211 3.05 2.16 -8.96
C LEU A 211 3.12 0.67 -9.29
N TRP A 212 2.25 -0.15 -8.71
CA TRP A 212 2.28 -1.61 -8.88
C TRP A 212 1.01 -2.11 -9.55
N LYS A 213 1.10 -3.13 -10.40
CA LYS A 213 -0.10 -3.83 -10.89
C LYS A 213 -0.81 -4.48 -9.71
N TYR A 214 -2.14 -4.39 -9.67
CA TYR A 214 -2.94 -5.06 -8.62
C TYR A 214 -2.67 -6.56 -8.62
N SER A 215 -2.62 -7.20 -9.79
CA SER A 215 -2.38 -8.64 -9.93
C SER A 215 -1.05 -9.08 -9.33
N ALA A 216 0.03 -8.33 -9.57
CA ALA A 216 1.35 -8.64 -9.03
C ALA A 216 1.36 -8.58 -7.50
N LEU A 217 0.70 -7.58 -6.90
CA LEU A 217 0.59 -7.49 -5.44
C LEU A 217 -0.28 -8.61 -4.86
N LYS A 218 -1.39 -8.94 -5.52
CA LYS A 218 -2.30 -10.02 -5.13
C LYS A 218 -1.60 -11.37 -5.14
N GLU A 219 -0.92 -11.71 -6.22
CA GLU A 219 -0.14 -12.95 -6.33
C GLU A 219 0.93 -13.04 -5.24
N SER A 220 1.67 -11.95 -5.02
CA SER A 220 2.70 -11.87 -3.98
C SER A 220 2.14 -12.02 -2.57
N ASN A 221 0.94 -11.50 -2.29
CA ASN A 221 0.27 -11.63 -1.00
C ASN A 221 -0.26 -13.05 -0.74
N LEU A 222 -0.85 -13.69 -1.76
CA LEU A 222 -1.50 -15.01 -1.65
C LEU A 222 -0.51 -16.17 -1.46
N GLN A 223 0.78 -15.90 -1.55
CA GLN A 223 1.84 -16.89 -1.42
C GLN A 223 2.75 -16.67 -0.20
N LEU A 224 2.40 -15.76 0.71
CA LEU A 224 3.17 -15.47 1.93
C LEU A 224 2.99 -16.56 2.98
N ASN A 225 3.61 -17.71 2.70
CA ASN A 225 3.43 -18.91 3.49
C ASN A 225 4.50 -19.09 4.54
N ILE A 226 5.72 -18.54 4.41
CA ILE A 226 6.78 -18.77 5.39
C ILE A 226 7.54 -17.48 5.71
N PRO A 227 8.05 -17.27 6.95
CA PRO A 227 9.00 -16.21 7.22
C PRO A 227 10.36 -16.53 6.58
N ASP A 228 11.25 -15.52 6.46
CA ASP A 228 12.62 -15.71 5.95
C ASP A 228 13.33 -16.85 6.70
N SER A 229 13.64 -17.93 6.00
CA SER A 229 14.18 -19.16 6.56
C SER A 229 15.53 -18.95 7.21
N ARG A 230 16.34 -18.01 6.69
CA ARG A 230 17.66 -17.63 7.21
C ARG A 230 17.55 -16.89 8.54
N ARG A 231 16.38 -16.36 8.85
CA ARG A 231 16.07 -15.59 10.07
C ARG A 231 14.90 -16.17 10.85
N SER A 232 14.53 -17.42 10.59
CA SER A 232 13.36 -18.09 11.19
C SER A 232 13.30 -17.95 12.71
N SER A 233 14.44 -18.06 13.40
CA SER A 233 14.55 -17.88 14.86
C SER A 233 14.32 -16.45 15.34
N SER A 234 14.47 -15.44 14.47
CA SER A 234 14.21 -14.03 14.76
C SER A 234 12.73 -13.67 14.66
N PHE A 235 11.93 -14.46 13.93
CA PHE A 235 10.50 -14.21 13.83
C PHE A 235 9.75 -14.65 15.09
N GLN A 236 8.66 -13.95 15.32
CA GLN A 236 7.62 -14.29 16.26
C GLN A 236 6.38 -14.59 15.42
N LEU A 237 5.75 -15.74 15.64
CA LEU A 237 4.65 -16.24 14.84
C LEU A 237 3.41 -16.39 15.71
N PRO A 238 2.21 -16.07 15.20
CA PRO A 238 0.99 -16.28 15.94
C PRO A 238 0.82 -17.78 16.25
N PRO A 239 0.26 -18.12 17.42
CA PRO A 239 -0.08 -19.50 17.72
C PRO A 239 -1.06 -20.04 16.67
N LYS A 240 -0.93 -21.32 16.32
CA LYS A 240 -1.93 -22.01 15.49
C LYS A 240 -3.31 -21.86 16.16
N GLN A 241 -4.30 -21.36 15.43
CA GLN A 241 -5.65 -21.21 15.99
C GLN A 241 -6.43 -22.53 15.86
N ASN A 242 -6.17 -23.32 14.81
CA ASN A 242 -6.71 -24.67 14.61
C ASN A 242 -5.65 -25.68 14.16
N GLU A 243 -5.90 -26.98 14.37
CA GLU A 243 -5.03 -28.07 13.89
C GLU A 243 -4.93 -28.14 12.35
N ASN A 244 -5.96 -27.62 11.66
CA ASN A 244 -6.02 -27.53 10.19
C ASN A 244 -5.51 -26.18 9.65
N ASP A 245 -5.19 -25.21 10.51
CA ASP A 245 -4.53 -24.01 10.05
C ASP A 245 -3.11 -24.42 9.65
N GLY A 246 -2.81 -24.32 8.34
CA GLY A 246 -1.44 -24.45 7.87
C GLY A 246 -0.51 -23.61 8.74
N GLU A 247 0.71 -24.10 8.97
CA GLU A 247 1.61 -23.66 10.05
C GLU A 247 1.90 -22.16 10.18
N LEU A 248 1.49 -21.33 9.22
CA LEU A 248 2.09 -20.03 8.94
C LEU A 248 1.11 -18.99 8.30
N ALA A 249 -0.21 -19.12 8.51
CA ALA A 249 -1.24 -18.27 7.87
C ALA A 249 -1.32 -16.79 8.38
N GLY A 250 -0.25 -16.23 8.94
CA GLY A 250 -0.25 -14.90 9.53
C GLY A 250 -0.42 -13.74 8.54
N LEU A 251 0.03 -13.92 7.29
CA LEU A 251 0.02 -12.89 6.24
C LEU A 251 -0.73 -13.31 4.97
N CYS A 252 -0.69 -14.60 4.61
CA CYS A 252 -1.25 -15.11 3.36
C CYS A 252 -2.72 -14.71 3.16
N GLY A 253 -2.99 -14.00 2.06
CA GLY A 253 -4.35 -13.55 1.71
C GLY A 253 -4.93 -12.51 2.67
N LYS A 254 -4.11 -11.87 3.51
CA LYS A 254 -4.55 -10.86 4.50
C LYS A 254 -4.14 -9.46 4.08
N ALA A 255 -4.95 -8.50 4.46
CA ALA A 255 -4.67 -7.08 4.46
C ALA A 255 -5.21 -6.45 5.76
N ILE A 256 -4.88 -5.19 6.01
CA ILE A 256 -5.48 -4.40 7.09
C ILE A 256 -6.09 -3.16 6.46
N ARG A 257 -7.40 -3.00 6.58
CA ARG A 257 -8.10 -1.79 6.20
C ARG A 257 -7.91 -0.73 7.29
N VAL A 258 -7.48 0.46 6.91
CA VAL A 258 -7.18 1.56 7.83
C VAL A 258 -8.02 2.78 7.46
N TYR A 259 -8.67 3.40 8.45
CA TYR A 259 -9.47 4.61 8.27
C TYR A 259 -9.65 5.35 9.60
N LYS A 260 -9.98 6.65 9.51
CA LYS A 260 -10.36 7.47 10.66
C LYS A 260 -11.84 7.24 10.99
N LYS A 261 -12.14 7.00 12.27
CA LYS A 261 -13.51 6.78 12.77
C LYS A 261 -14.34 8.05 12.81
#